data_AF-A0A933AFE4-F1
#
_entry.id   AF-A0A933AFE4-F1
#
_cell.length_a   1.000
_cell.length_b   1.000
_cell.length_c   1.000
_cell.angle_alpha   90.00
_cell.angle_beta   90.00
_cell.angle_gamma   90.00
#
_symmetry.space_group_name_H-M   'P 1'
#
loop_
_entity.id
_entity.type
_entity.pdbx_description
1 polymer ?
#
loop_
_entity_poly.entity_id
_entity_poly.type
_entity_poly.pdbx_seq_one_letter_code
_entity_poly.pdbx_strand_id
1 'polypeptide(L)'
;GRRLFFTGDTTAGLGAALAAARPDLLVVEVTYPSRMEEMARRYTHMTPSLLATELMALRREGRVLPRILAVHMHPTYEAEIWRELMDITDRTGCRIDMAREGMALTV
;
A
#
# COMPACT_ATOMS: atom_id res chain seq x y z
N GLY A 1 -20.88 -9.20 1.44
CA GLY A 1 -19.66 -9.94 1.82
C GLY A 1 -18.48 -8.99 1.90
N ARG A 2 -17.41 -9.37 2.61
CA ARG A 2 -16.16 -8.60 2.65
C ARG A 2 -15.38 -8.77 1.33
N ARG A 3 -14.64 -7.74 0.94
CA ARG A 3 -13.92 -7.65 -0.34
C ARG A 3 -12.42 -7.49 -0.10
N LEU A 4 -11.64 -8.36 -0.73
CA LEU A 4 -10.18 -8.32 -0.73
C LEU A 4 -9.70 -7.86 -2.12
N PHE A 5 -8.67 -7.00 -2.14
CA PHE A 5 -7.94 -6.64 -3.35
C PHE A 5 -6.46 -6.96 -3.17
N PHE A 6 -5.85 -7.61 -4.17
CA PHE A 6 -4.43 -7.98 -4.18
C PHE A 6 -3.77 -7.46 -5.45
N THR A 7 -2.62 -6.78 -5.34
CA THR A 7 -2.02 -6.09 -6.49
C THR A 7 -1.02 -6.90 -7.31
N GLY A 8 -0.44 -7.98 -6.76
CA GLY A 8 0.84 -8.48 -7.30
C GLY A 8 1.89 -7.36 -7.33
N ASP A 9 2.94 -7.52 -8.13
CA ASP A 9 3.92 -6.47 -8.40
C ASP A 9 3.28 -5.39 -9.26
N THR A 10 3.35 -4.14 -8.80
CA THR A 10 2.65 -3.01 -9.42
C THR A 10 3.35 -1.69 -9.11
N THR A 11 2.99 -0.65 -9.86
CA THR A 11 3.34 0.73 -9.55
C THR A 11 2.09 1.61 -9.41
N ALA A 12 2.25 2.93 -9.51
CA ALA A 12 1.16 3.91 -9.49
C ALA A 12 0.03 3.61 -10.50
N GLY A 13 -1.15 4.19 -10.27
CA GLY A 13 -2.33 4.03 -11.12
C GLY A 13 -3.38 3.07 -10.58
N LEU A 14 -3.38 2.79 -9.27
CA LEU A 14 -4.33 1.89 -8.63
C LEU A 14 -5.72 2.51 -8.42
N GLY A 15 -5.82 3.85 -8.42
CA GLY A 15 -7.04 4.59 -8.07
C GLY A 15 -8.32 4.09 -8.74
N ALA A 16 -8.33 3.92 -10.07
CA ALA A 16 -9.53 3.45 -10.78
C ALA A 16 -9.96 2.03 -10.39
N ALA A 17 -8.98 1.12 -10.24
CA ALA A 17 -9.24 -0.27 -9.84
C ALA A 17 -9.74 -0.35 -8.39
N LEU A 18 -9.11 0.40 -7.47
CA LEU A 18 -9.53 0.50 -6.08
C LEU A 18 -10.91 1.15 -5.94
N ALA A 19 -11.19 2.18 -6.75
CA ALA A 19 -12.48 2.86 -6.79
C ALA A 19 -13.61 1.94 -7.26
N ALA A 20 -13.35 1.06 -8.24
CA ALA A 20 -14.32 0.09 -8.73
C ALA A 20 -14.54 -1.06 -7.74
N ALA A 21 -13.46 -1.65 -7.22
CA ALA A 21 -13.51 -2.79 -6.32
C ALA A 21 -14.04 -2.43 -4.93
N ARG A 22 -13.71 -1.23 -4.43
CA ARG A 22 -14.05 -0.73 -3.09
C ARG A 22 -13.69 -1.75 -2.00
N PRO A 23 -12.43 -2.20 -1.89
CA PRO A 23 -12.06 -3.26 -0.96
C PRO A 23 -12.28 -2.87 0.51
N ASP A 24 -12.48 -3.87 1.35
CA ASP A 24 -12.39 -3.74 2.81
C ASP A 24 -10.95 -3.98 3.29
N LEU A 25 -10.21 -4.85 2.58
CA LEU A 25 -8.77 -5.10 2.75
C LEU A 25 -8.04 -4.97 1.41
N LEU A 26 -7.00 -4.13 1.38
CA LEU A 26 -6.04 -4.01 0.30
C LEU A 26 -4.73 -4.68 0.72
N VAL A 27 -4.33 -5.73 0.01
CA VAL A 27 -3.00 -6.34 0.11
C VAL A 27 -2.17 -5.81 -1.05
N VAL A 28 -1.14 -5.03 -0.75
CA VAL A 28 -0.40 -4.25 -1.74
C VAL A 28 1.10 -4.42 -1.58
N GLU A 29 1.81 -4.56 -2.69
CA GLU A 29 3.27 -4.59 -2.66
C GLU A 29 3.84 -3.22 -2.27
N VAL A 30 4.93 -3.22 -1.50
CA VAL A 30 5.70 -2.02 -1.18
C VAL A 30 7.18 -2.40 -1.17
N THR A 31 7.74 -2.56 -2.35
CA THR A 31 9.07 -3.18 -2.51
C THR A 31 10.22 -2.28 -2.05
N TYR A 32 10.17 -0.97 -2.34
CA TYR A 32 11.29 -0.05 -2.12
C TYR A 32 10.93 1.15 -1.23
N PRO A 33 11.90 1.77 -0.54
CA PRO A 33 11.67 3.00 0.21
C PRO A 33 11.42 4.19 -0.73
N SER A 34 10.81 5.24 -0.22
CA SER A 34 10.37 6.40 -1.01
C SER A 34 11.50 7.12 -1.74
N ARG A 35 12.72 7.15 -1.16
CA ARG A 35 13.91 7.71 -1.83
C ARG A 35 14.32 6.98 -3.12
N MET A 36 13.76 5.80 -3.37
CA MET A 36 14.00 4.98 -4.56
C MET A 36 12.81 4.97 -5.52
N GLU A 37 11.89 5.93 -5.43
CA GLU A 37 10.68 5.97 -6.27
C GLU A 37 10.97 5.90 -7.78
N GLU A 38 12.00 6.59 -8.27
CA GLU A 38 12.38 6.53 -9.69
C GLU A 38 12.73 5.08 -10.12
N MET A 39 13.48 4.38 -9.27
CA MET A 39 13.84 2.98 -9.47
C MET A 39 12.59 2.09 -9.43
N ALA A 40 11.73 2.30 -8.44
CA ALA A 40 10.50 1.53 -8.29
C ALA A 40 9.60 1.69 -9.53
N ARG A 41 9.39 2.91 -10.03
CA ARG A 41 8.63 3.15 -11.27
C ARG A 41 9.24 2.44 -12.47
N ARG A 42 10.57 2.49 -12.62
CA ARG A 42 11.30 1.87 -13.73
C ARG A 42 11.12 0.35 -13.75
N TYR A 43 11.03 -0.28 -12.58
CA TYR A 43 10.89 -1.73 -12.43
C TYR A 43 9.47 -2.16 -12.04
N THR A 44 8.48 -1.28 -12.21
CA THR A 44 7.05 -1.59 -11.95
C THR A 44 6.78 -2.03 -10.51
N HIS A 45 7.42 -1.34 -9.55
CA HIS A 45 7.24 -1.54 -8.13
C HIS A 45 6.66 -0.32 -7.41
N MET A 46 6.22 -0.54 -6.17
CA MET A 46 5.66 0.46 -5.28
C MET A 46 6.66 0.92 -4.23
N THR A 47 6.42 2.13 -3.75
CA THR A 47 7.06 2.72 -2.58
C THR A 47 5.98 3.27 -1.64
N PRO A 48 6.32 3.58 -0.38
CA PRO A 48 5.41 4.28 0.52
C PRO A 48 4.89 5.61 -0.06
N SER A 49 5.74 6.41 -0.73
CA SER A 49 5.31 7.67 -1.39
C SER A 49 4.27 7.47 -2.49
N LEU A 50 4.44 6.43 -3.31
CA LEU A 50 3.48 6.06 -4.35
C LEU A 50 2.15 5.62 -3.72
N LEU A 51 2.20 4.74 -2.73
CA LEU A 51 1.02 4.30 -1.99
C LEU A 51 0.29 5.48 -1.35
N ALA A 52 1.01 6.37 -0.67
CA ALA A 52 0.43 7.56 -0.06
C ALA A 52 -0.31 8.43 -1.07
N THR A 53 0.23 8.57 -2.28
CA THR A 53 -0.39 9.36 -3.37
C THR A 53 -1.73 8.76 -3.78
N GLU A 54 -1.80 7.45 -3.99
CA GLU A 54 -3.04 6.74 -4.33
C GLU A 54 -4.08 6.86 -3.19
N LEU A 55 -3.68 6.67 -1.94
CA LEU A 55 -4.58 6.78 -0.78
C LEU A 55 -5.10 8.20 -0.59
N MET A 56 -4.25 9.21 -0.76
CA MET A 56 -4.68 10.60 -0.69
C MET A 56 -5.65 10.95 -1.82
N ALA A 57 -5.47 10.41 -3.03
CA ALA A 57 -6.42 10.60 -4.13
C ALA A 57 -7.80 10.02 -3.77
N LEU A 58 -7.85 8.77 -3.30
CA LEU A 58 -9.10 8.13 -2.85
C LEU A 58 -9.78 8.92 -1.72
N ARG A 59 -9.01 9.42 -0.75
CA ARG A 59 -9.54 10.22 0.35
C ARG A 59 -10.10 11.57 -0.11
N ARG A 60 -9.44 12.24 -1.07
CA ARG A 60 -9.95 13.50 -1.65
C ARG A 60 -11.28 13.30 -2.39
N GLU A 61 -11.51 12.12 -2.93
CA GLU A 61 -12.80 11.71 -3.50
C GLU A 61 -13.87 11.37 -2.45
N GLY A 62 -13.58 11.55 -1.15
CA GLY A 62 -14.51 11.24 -0.06
C GLY A 62 -14.68 9.76 0.22
N ARG A 63 -13.78 8.90 -0.27
CA ARG A 63 -13.87 7.46 -0.09
C ARG A 63 -13.33 7.04 1.27
N VAL A 64 -13.93 6.00 1.84
CA VAL A 64 -13.38 5.28 2.99
C VAL A 64 -12.18 4.48 2.52
N LEU A 65 -11.04 4.66 3.19
CA LEU A 65 -9.82 3.91 2.89
C LEU A 65 -9.94 2.47 3.44
N PRO A 66 -9.51 1.44 2.68
CA PRO A 66 -9.48 0.07 3.17
C PRO A 66 -8.47 -0.07 4.32
N ARG A 67 -8.55 -1.16 5.07
CA ARG A 67 -7.38 -1.65 5.81
C ARG A 67 -6.31 -2.03 4.80
N ILE A 68 -5.06 -1.73 5.08
CA ILE A 68 -3.94 -2.04 4.18
C ILE A 68 -3.04 -3.07 4.85
N LEU A 69 -2.62 -4.05 4.05
CA LEU A 69 -1.57 -4.99 4.39
C LEU A 69 -0.45 -4.84 3.35
N ALA A 70 0.68 -4.26 3.76
CA ALA A 70 1.86 -4.13 2.93
C ALA A 70 2.61 -5.47 2.85
N VAL A 71 3.02 -5.88 1.65
CA VAL A 71 3.74 -7.13 1.36
C VAL A 71 4.92 -6.88 0.42
N HIS A 72 5.73 -7.90 0.17
CA HIS A 72 6.77 -7.91 -0.86
C HIS A 72 7.86 -6.85 -0.66
N MET A 73 8.20 -6.52 0.59
CA MET A 73 9.28 -5.59 0.88
C MET A 73 10.63 -6.20 0.50
N HIS A 74 11.52 -5.39 -0.07
CA HIS A 74 12.91 -5.80 -0.22
C HIS A 74 13.58 -5.89 1.18
N PRO A 75 14.15 -7.04 1.58
CA PRO A 75 14.60 -7.27 2.97
C PRO A 75 15.58 -6.21 3.49
N THR A 76 16.49 -5.74 2.64
CA THR A 76 17.47 -4.69 2.99
C THR A 76 16.83 -3.38 3.48
N TYR A 77 15.60 -3.07 3.04
CA TYR A 77 14.95 -1.79 3.30
C TYR A 77 13.70 -1.91 4.16
N GLU A 78 13.39 -3.08 4.70
CA GLU A 78 12.14 -3.36 5.40
C GLU A 78 11.88 -2.39 6.56
N ALA A 79 12.91 -2.11 7.38
CA ALA A 79 12.80 -1.16 8.49
C ALA A 79 12.56 0.30 8.02
N GLU A 80 13.17 0.69 6.90
CA GLU A 80 12.98 2.02 6.30
C GLU A 80 11.55 2.15 5.76
N ILE A 81 11.09 1.14 5.02
CA ILE A 81 9.73 1.05 4.48
C ILE A 81 8.70 1.07 5.61
N TRP A 82 8.91 0.31 6.68
CA TRP A 82 7.99 0.27 7.82
C TRP A 82 7.80 1.65 8.45
N ARG A 83 8.91 2.36 8.69
CA ARG A 83 8.87 3.71 9.25
C ARG A 83 8.07 4.67 8.36
N GLU A 84 8.31 4.64 7.05
CA GLU A 84 7.56 5.48 6.10
C GLU A 84 6.07 5.11 6.04
N LEU A 85 5.71 3.85 6.17
CA LEU A 85 4.30 3.40 6.24
C LEU A 85 3.60 3.88 7.53
N MET A 86 4.33 3.93 8.66
CA MET A 86 3.81 4.51 9.90
C MET A 86 3.59 6.01 9.76
N ASP A 87 4.50 6.75 9.11
CA ASP A 87 4.30 8.17 8.82
C ASP A 87 3.04 8.42 7.97
N ILE A 88 2.71 7.50 7.04
CA ILE A 88 1.47 7.57 6.26
C ILE A 88 0.25 7.31 7.14
N THR A 89 0.32 6.31 8.03
CA THR A 89 -0.75 5.98 8.99
C THR A 89 -1.08 7.21 9.82
N ASP A 90 -0.08 7.88 10.38
CA ASP A 90 -0.26 9.08 11.21
C ASP A 90 -0.88 10.25 10.44
N ARG A 91 -0.45 10.46 9.19
CA ARG A 91 -0.95 11.56 8.34
C ARG A 91 -2.36 11.31 7.80
N THR A 92 -2.68 10.05 7.49
CA THR A 92 -3.89 9.70 6.75
C THR A 92 -4.99 9.10 7.62
N GLY A 93 -4.65 8.62 8.82
CA GLY A 93 -5.53 7.80 9.66
C GLY A 93 -5.84 6.44 9.03
N CYS A 94 -5.17 6.06 7.94
CA CYS A 94 -5.35 4.77 7.30
C CYS A 94 -4.67 3.70 8.15
N ARG A 95 -5.36 2.58 8.40
CA ARG A 95 -4.77 1.44 9.10
C ARG A 95 -3.88 0.65 8.14
N ILE A 96 -2.57 0.76 8.32
CA ILE A 96 -1.57 0.02 7.56
C ILE A 96 -0.86 -0.98 8.49
N ASP A 97 -0.92 -2.25 8.14
CA ASP A 97 -0.17 -3.33 8.77
C ASP A 97 0.91 -3.83 7.79
N MET A 98 2.06 -4.28 8.31
CA MET A 98 3.09 -4.96 7.52
C MET A 98 2.93 -6.47 7.68
N ALA A 99 2.87 -7.19 6.56
CA ALA A 99 2.79 -8.64 6.57
C ALA A 99 4.13 -9.28 6.92
N ARG A 100 4.06 -10.51 7.43
CA ARG A 100 5.22 -11.37 7.68
C ARG A 100 4.86 -12.81 7.33
N GLU A 101 5.86 -13.64 7.04
CA GLU A 101 5.64 -15.06 6.77
C GLU A 101 4.92 -15.73 7.96
N GLY A 102 3.98 -16.62 7.64
CA GLY A 102 3.16 -17.32 8.63
C GLY A 102 2.08 -16.46 9.30
N MET A 103 1.89 -15.20 8.90
CA MET A 103 0.79 -14.38 9.39
C MET A 103 -0.57 -14.90 8.88
N ALA A 104 -1.52 -15.06 9.79
CA ALA A 104 -2.92 -15.32 9.47
C ALA A 104 -3.78 -14.09 9.75
N LEU A 105 -4.76 -13.83 8.88
CA LEU A 105 -5.63 -12.67 8.93
C LEU A 105 -7.08 -13.06 8.69
N THR A 106 -8.00 -12.31 9.29
CA THR A 106 -9.44 -12.40 9.05
C THR A 106 -9.90 -11.11 8.39
N VAL A 107 -10.74 -11.23 7.36
CA VAL A 107 -11.26 -10.12 6.54
C VAL A 107 -12.73 -9.91 6.79
#